data_AF-A0A8S3K542-F1
#
_entry.id   AF-A0A8S3K542-F1
#
_cell.length_a   1.000
_cell.length_b   1.000
_cell.length_c   1.000
_cell.angle_alpha   90.00
_cell.angle_beta   90.00
_cell.angle_gamma   90.00
#
_symmetry.space_group_name_H-M   'P 1'
#
loop_
_entity.id
_entity.type
_entity.pdbx_description
1 polymer ?
#
loop_
_entity_poly.entity_id
_entity_poly.type
_entity_poly.pdbx_seq_one_letter_code
_entity_poly.pdbx_strand_id
1 'polypeptide(L)'
;NQGTALPIQLFEISDVILNDASQEIGCRNERHLCAVFYNKTPGFETIHGLLDRVMTLLKVTYNENRANDKGYYLNNECEDSAFFPGRHAQVMVCGANIGVVGVLHPNVIENFGLRLP
;
A
#
# COMPACT_ATOMS: atom_id res chain seq x y z
N ASN A 1 -9.11 -17.24 -8.28
CA ASN A 1 -10.24 -16.36 -8.62
C ASN A 1 -10.21 -15.80 -10.06
N GLN A 2 -9.52 -16.43 -11.02
CA GLN A 2 -9.47 -15.91 -12.40
C GLN A 2 -10.81 -16.01 -13.16
N GLY A 3 -11.71 -16.90 -12.74
CA GLY A 3 -13.07 -17.05 -13.30
C GLY A 3 -14.14 -16.19 -12.62
N THR A 4 -13.77 -15.36 -11.64
CA THR A 4 -14.71 -14.52 -10.89
C THR A 4 -15.00 -13.22 -11.67
N ALA A 5 -16.22 -12.69 -11.54
CA ALA A 5 -16.58 -11.42 -12.17
C ALA A 5 -15.73 -10.26 -11.62
N LEU A 6 -15.35 -9.34 -12.50
CA LEU A 6 -14.62 -8.12 -12.16
C LEU A 6 -15.60 -7.01 -11.71
N PRO A 7 -15.19 -6.08 -10.83
CA PRO A 7 -13.86 -5.97 -10.21
C PRO A 7 -13.66 -6.95 -9.06
N ILE A 8 -12.43 -7.45 -8.90
CA ILE A 8 -12.02 -8.22 -7.72
C ILE A 8 -11.44 -7.25 -6.70
N GLN A 9 -12.03 -7.23 -5.50
CA GLN A 9 -11.61 -6.39 -4.38
C GLN A 9 -11.30 -7.31 -3.20
N LEU A 10 -10.04 -7.36 -2.79
CA LEU A 10 -9.58 -8.22 -1.70
C LEU A 10 -8.79 -7.39 -0.71
N PHE A 11 -8.87 -7.76 0.55
CA PHE A 11 -7.99 -7.25 1.59
C PHE A 11 -7.65 -8.36 2.58
N GLU A 12 -6.52 -8.22 3.24
CA GLU A 12 -6.07 -9.11 4.30
C GLU A 12 -5.41 -8.29 5.41
N ILE A 13 -5.58 -8.74 6.66
CA ILE A 13 -4.91 -8.19 7.83
C ILE A 13 -4.28 -9.34 8.59
N SER A 14 -2.95 -9.46 8.48
CA SER A 14 -2.19 -10.60 8.98
C SER A 14 -0.82 -10.15 9.48
N ASP A 15 -0.15 -11.02 10.24
CA ASP A 15 1.20 -10.74 10.74
C ASP A 15 2.25 -11.14 9.69
N VAL A 16 3.23 -10.27 9.49
CA VAL A 16 4.43 -10.53 8.69
C VAL A 16 5.66 -10.58 9.60
N ILE A 17 6.66 -11.34 9.19
CA ILE A 17 7.92 -11.47 9.93
C ILE A 17 8.97 -10.59 9.24
N LEU A 18 9.52 -9.64 9.99
CA LEU A 18 10.60 -8.77 9.52
C LEU A 18 11.88 -9.10 10.25
N ASN A 19 13.00 -9.12 9.53
CA ASN A 19 14.31 -9.27 10.12
C ASN A 19 14.64 -8.01 10.94
N ASP A 20 15.01 -8.20 12.21
CA ASP A 20 15.33 -7.11 13.14
C ASP A 20 16.39 -7.59 14.13
N ALA A 21 17.64 -7.21 13.89
CA ALA A 21 18.79 -7.57 14.72
C ALA A 21 18.75 -6.96 16.14
N SER A 22 17.85 -6.01 16.41
CA SER A 22 17.67 -5.46 17.76
C SER A 22 16.85 -6.38 18.68
N GLN A 23 16.13 -7.35 18.13
CA GLN A 23 15.38 -8.33 18.91
C GLN A 23 16.25 -9.51 19.32
N GLU A 24 15.97 -10.11 20.48
CA GLU A 24 16.70 -11.28 20.99
C GLU A 24 16.71 -12.46 20.01
N ILE A 25 15.63 -12.62 19.25
CA ILE A 25 15.45 -13.70 18.25
C ILE A 25 15.87 -13.28 16.83
N GLY A 26 16.30 -12.03 16.61
CA GLY A 26 16.70 -11.50 15.31
C GLY A 26 15.54 -11.21 14.34
N CYS A 27 14.29 -11.27 14.79
CA CYS A 27 13.13 -10.93 13.99
C CYS A 27 11.99 -10.37 14.84
N ARG A 28 11.06 -9.66 14.20
CA ARG A 28 9.84 -9.13 14.82
C ARG A 28 8.62 -9.43 13.96
N ASN A 29 7.49 -9.66 14.63
CA ASN A 29 6.20 -9.72 13.97
C ASN A 29 5.62 -8.31 13.83
N GLU A 30 5.09 -7.99 12.66
CA GLU A 30 4.42 -6.72 12.38
C GLU A 30 3.09 -6.98 11.70
N ARG A 31 2.02 -6.30 12.12
CA ARG A 31 0.69 -6.50 11.55
C ARG A 31 0.48 -5.59 10.35
N HIS A 32 0.27 -6.18 9.17
CA HIS A 32 0.09 -5.45 7.92
C HIS A 32 -1.36 -5.55 7.44
N LEU A 33 -1.88 -4.43 6.92
CA LEU A 33 -3.10 -4.40 6.13
C LEU A 33 -2.69 -4.30 4.67
N CYS A 34 -3.08 -5.29 3.87
CA CYS A 34 -2.88 -5.31 2.42
C CYS A 34 -4.23 -5.29 1.73
N ALA A 35 -4.36 -4.49 0.67
CA ALA A 35 -5.57 -4.44 -0.14
C ALA A 35 -5.20 -4.40 -1.63
N VAL A 36 -5.98 -5.13 -2.43
CA VAL A 36 -5.77 -5.25 -3.88
C VAL A 36 -7.09 -4.98 -4.59
N PHE A 37 -7.00 -4.18 -5.64
CA PHE A 37 -8.08 -3.92 -6.58
C PHE A 37 -7.63 -4.39 -7.96
N TYR A 38 -8.37 -5.33 -8.53
CA TYR A 38 -8.04 -5.92 -9.83
C TYR A 38 -9.22 -5.75 -10.79
N ASN A 39 -9.00 -4.99 -11.87
CA ASN A 39 -10.04 -4.62 -12.81
C ASN A 39 -9.45 -4.31 -14.19
N LYS A 40 -10.29 -4.04 -15.19
CA LYS A 40 -9.84 -3.59 -16.53
C LYS A 40 -9.07 -2.26 -16.49
N THR A 41 -9.30 -1.45 -15.46
CA THR A 41 -8.61 -0.17 -15.23
C THR A 41 -7.94 -0.18 -13.85
N PRO A 42 -6.76 0.45 -13.70
CA PRO A 42 -5.90 0.34 -12.51
C PRO A 42 -6.46 0.92 -11.19
N GLY A 43 -7.72 1.37 -11.13
CA GLY A 43 -8.46 1.65 -9.89
C GLY A 43 -7.78 2.47 -8.79
N PHE A 44 -6.79 3.32 -9.12
CA PHE A 44 -5.96 4.00 -8.13
C PHE A 44 -6.79 4.87 -7.18
N GLU A 45 -7.85 5.53 -7.69
CA GLU A 45 -8.73 6.34 -6.84
C GLU A 45 -9.46 5.48 -5.80
N THR A 46 -9.75 4.21 -6.12
CA THR A 46 -10.44 3.29 -5.21
C THR A 46 -9.54 2.88 -4.06
N ILE A 47 -8.27 2.54 -4.35
CA ILE A 47 -7.29 2.19 -3.32
C ILE A 47 -6.90 3.42 -2.49
N HIS A 48 -6.74 4.59 -3.13
CA HIS A 48 -6.52 5.83 -2.40
C HIS A 48 -7.68 6.17 -1.46
N GLY A 49 -8.92 6.07 -1.93
CA GLY A 49 -10.10 6.28 -1.08
C GLY A 49 -10.20 5.26 0.07
N LEU A 50 -9.75 4.03 -0.13
CA LEU A 50 -9.65 3.04 0.94
C LEU A 50 -8.62 3.47 1.99
N LEU A 51 -7.44 3.93 1.58
CA LEU A 51 -6.41 4.46 2.47
C LEU A 51 -6.97 5.64 3.29
N ASP A 52 -7.60 6.61 2.64
CA ASP A 52 -8.19 7.79 3.29
C ASP A 52 -9.23 7.36 4.34
N ARG A 53 -10.05 6.36 3.99
CA ARG A 53 -11.05 5.80 4.90
C ARG A 53 -10.42 5.13 6.11
N VAL A 54 -9.37 4.34 5.92
CA VAL A 54 -8.62 3.69 7.02
C VAL A 54 -8.01 4.75 7.95
N MET A 55 -7.34 5.75 7.40
CA MET A 55 -6.73 6.83 8.18
C MET A 55 -7.78 7.61 8.99
N THR A 56 -8.93 7.90 8.37
CA THR A 56 -10.04 8.58 9.04
C THR A 56 -10.57 7.76 10.22
N LEU A 57 -10.73 6.44 10.05
CA LEU A 57 -11.15 5.54 11.14
C LEU A 57 -10.13 5.50 12.28
N LEU A 58 -8.85 5.61 11.97
CA LEU A 58 -7.74 5.73 12.93
C LEU A 58 -7.58 7.14 13.51
N LYS A 59 -8.43 8.09 13.13
CA LYS A 59 -8.36 9.51 13.53
C LYS A 59 -7.03 10.19 13.15
N VAL A 60 -6.39 9.73 12.07
CA VAL A 60 -5.20 10.35 11.50
C VAL A 60 -5.62 11.29 10.38
N THR A 61 -5.38 12.59 10.54
CA THR A 61 -5.75 13.61 9.56
C THR A 61 -4.74 13.68 8.42
N TYR A 62 -5.20 14.02 7.22
CA TYR A 62 -4.30 14.30 6.10
C TYR A 62 -3.50 15.59 6.38
N ASN A 63 -2.20 15.56 6.11
CA ASN A 63 -1.27 16.64 6.37
C ASN A 63 -0.83 17.28 5.05
N GLU A 64 -1.66 18.21 4.56
CA GLU A 64 -1.44 18.92 3.28
C GLU A 64 -0.14 19.73 3.29
N ASN A 65 0.13 20.44 4.39
CA ASN A 65 1.22 21.43 4.43
C ASN A 65 2.58 20.82 4.79
N ARG A 66 2.63 19.53 5.15
CA ARG A 66 3.82 18.84 5.71
C ARG A 66 4.52 19.63 6.83
N ALA A 67 3.82 20.58 7.44
CA ALA A 67 4.41 21.63 8.28
C ALA A 67 4.56 21.18 9.73
N ASN A 68 3.76 20.20 10.15
CA ASN A 68 3.78 19.59 11.47
C ASN A 68 3.94 18.07 11.31
N ASP A 69 4.63 17.39 12.22
CA ASP A 69 4.71 15.92 12.25
C ASP A 69 3.40 15.24 12.74
N LYS A 70 2.24 15.87 12.51
CA LYS A 70 0.94 15.34 12.92
C LYS A 70 0.09 15.05 11.69
N GLY A 71 -0.24 13.78 11.51
CA GLY A 71 -1.08 13.31 10.40
C GLY A 71 -0.31 12.46 9.40
N TYR A 72 -0.96 12.16 8.28
CA TYR A 72 -0.39 11.37 7.20
C TYR A 72 -0.27 12.16 5.89
N TYR A 73 0.71 11.81 5.07
CA TYR A 73 0.87 12.34 3.72
C TYR A 73 1.46 11.28 2.79
N LEU A 74 1.31 11.50 1.49
CA LEU A 74 1.89 10.64 0.47
C LEU A 74 3.22 11.23 -0.03
N ASN A 75 4.27 10.41 0.03
CA ASN A 75 5.57 10.72 -0.53
C ASN A 75 5.76 10.03 -1.88
N ASN A 76 5.86 10.84 -2.95
CA ASN A 76 6.03 10.34 -4.32
C ASN A 76 7.52 10.23 -4.72
N GLU A 77 8.44 10.65 -3.85
CA GLU A 77 9.89 10.56 -4.07
C GLU A 77 10.40 9.17 -3.62
N CYS A 78 9.83 8.13 -4.20
CA CYS A 78 10.20 6.74 -3.98
C CYS A 78 10.39 6.07 -5.35
N GLU A 79 11.31 5.12 -5.41
CA GLU A 79 11.43 4.20 -6.54
C GLU A 79 11.28 2.78 -6.02
N ASP A 80 10.24 2.09 -6.48
CA ASP A 80 10.05 0.67 -6.25
C ASP A 80 9.72 -0.02 -7.59
N SER A 81 10.60 -0.94 -7.98
CA SER A 81 10.49 -1.74 -9.21
C SER A 81 9.23 -2.62 -9.28
N ALA A 82 8.59 -2.89 -8.13
CA ALA A 82 7.34 -3.64 -8.08
C ALA A 82 6.14 -2.82 -8.60
N PHE A 83 6.25 -1.50 -8.63
CA PHE A 83 5.19 -0.58 -8.99
C PHE A 83 5.47 0.15 -10.30
N PHE A 84 4.41 0.68 -10.92
CA PHE A 84 4.51 1.48 -12.12
C PHE A 84 5.15 2.85 -11.79
N PRO A 85 6.19 3.27 -12.52
CA PRO A 85 6.87 4.54 -12.29
C PRO A 85 5.89 5.73 -12.32
N GLY A 86 5.99 6.60 -11.32
CA GLY A 86 5.10 7.78 -11.18
C GLY A 86 3.66 7.47 -10.78
N ARG A 87 3.31 6.20 -10.53
CA ARG A 87 1.99 5.79 -10.01
C ARG A 87 2.09 4.96 -8.73
N HIS A 88 2.98 5.39 -7.84
CA HIS A 88 3.08 4.88 -6.49
C HIS A 88 3.52 5.99 -5.53
N ALA A 89 3.24 5.79 -4.25
CA ALA A 89 3.61 6.69 -3.18
C ALA A 89 3.83 5.90 -1.88
N GLN A 90 4.80 6.34 -1.08
CA GLN A 90 4.94 5.87 0.30
C GLN A 90 3.95 6.60 1.20
N VAL A 91 3.36 5.86 2.12
CA VAL A 91 2.43 6.39 3.11
C VAL A 91 3.24 6.77 4.35
N MET A 92 3.35 8.07 4.60
CA MET A 92 4.06 8.61 5.75
C MET A 92 3.06 9.01 6.82
N VAL A 93 3.27 8.60 8.08
CA VAL A 93 2.49 9.01 9.25
C VAL A 93 3.44 9.54 10.31
N CYS A 94 3.23 10.79 10.75
CA CYS A 94 4.05 11.44 11.78
C CYS A 94 5.57 11.31 11.54
N GLY A 95 6.00 11.44 10.29
CA GLY A 95 7.42 11.33 9.89
C GLY A 95 7.94 9.91 9.67
N ALA A 96 7.16 8.87 9.99
CA ALA A 96 7.54 7.47 9.76
C ALA A 96 6.85 6.89 8.51
N ASN A 97 7.58 6.09 7.73
CA ASN A 97 6.99 5.31 6.64
C ASN A 97 6.23 4.11 7.22
N ILE A 98 4.96 3.95 6.86
CA ILE A 98 4.11 2.85 7.32
C ILE A 98 3.65 1.92 6.19
N GLY A 99 3.99 2.21 4.93
CA GLY A 99 3.58 1.38 3.81
C GLY A 99 3.68 2.08 2.46
N VAL A 100 3.13 1.42 1.44
CA VAL A 100 3.14 1.89 0.05
C VAL A 100 1.76 1.72 -0.57
N VAL A 101 1.41 2.65 -1.45
CA VAL A 101 0.21 2.59 -2.28
C VAL A 101 0.61 2.82 -3.73
N GLY A 102 0.08 2.04 -4.67
CA GLY A 102 0.45 2.20 -6.06
C GLY A 102 -0.21 1.21 -7.01
N VAL A 103 0.07 1.40 -8.29
CA VAL A 103 -0.28 0.48 -9.36
C VAL A 103 0.88 -0.47 -9.59
N LEU A 104 0.64 -1.77 -9.64
CA LEU A 104 1.69 -2.76 -9.87
C LEU A 104 2.30 -2.62 -11.28
N HIS A 105 3.59 -2.92 -11.39
CA HIS A 105 4.28 -2.93 -12.68
C HIS A 105 3.75 -4.09 -13.56
N PRO A 106 3.50 -3.89 -14.87
CA PRO A 106 3.02 -4.95 -15.77
C PRO A 106 3.83 -6.24 -15.71
N ASN A 107 5.16 -6.14 -15.69
CA ASN A 107 6.06 -7.31 -15.54
C ASN A 107 5.76 -8.14 -14.28
N VAL A 108 5.40 -7.50 -13.15
CA VAL A 108 5.02 -8.23 -11.94
C VAL A 108 3.71 -8.99 -12.18
N ILE A 109 2.72 -8.30 -12.72
CA ILE A 109 1.40 -8.88 -13.04
C ILE A 109 1.55 -10.11 -13.97
N GLU A 110 2.36 -9.99 -15.02
CA GLU A 110 2.65 -11.09 -15.95
C GLU A 110 3.39 -12.24 -15.27
N ASN A 111 4.38 -11.96 -14.44
CA ASN A 111 5.12 -12.99 -13.68
C ASN A 111 4.23 -13.77 -12.70
N PHE A 112 3.16 -13.13 -12.21
CA PHE A 112 2.13 -13.79 -11.38
C PHE A 112 1.00 -14.42 -12.20
N GLY A 113 1.11 -14.46 -13.53
CA GLY A 113 0.13 -15.09 -14.43
C GLY A 113 -1.19 -14.34 -14.53
N LEU A 114 -1.19 -13.05 -14.22
CA LEU A 114 -2.34 -12.15 -14.33
C LEU A 114 -2.26 -11.36 -15.65
N ARG A 115 -3.38 -10.77 -16.09
CA ARG A 115 -3.49 -10.09 -17.41
C ARG A 115 -4.04 -8.68 -17.34
N LEU A 116 -4.56 -8.27 -16.20
CA LEU A 116 -5.18 -6.97 -15.99
C LEU A 116 -4.42 -6.22 -14.89
N PRO A 117 -4.47 -4.88 -14.91
CA PRO A 117 -3.84 -4.05 -13.89
C PRO A 117 -4.49 -4.13 -12.51
#